data_AF-A0A7Y2GI23-F1
#
_entry.id   AF-A0A7Y2GI23-F1
#
_cell.length_a   1.000
_cell.length_b   1.000
_cell.length_c   1.000
_cell.angle_alpha   90.00
_cell.angle_beta   90.00
_cell.angle_gamma   90.00
#
_symmetry.space_group_name_H-M   'P 1'
#
loop_
_entity.id
_entity.type
_entity.pdbx_description
1 polymer ?
#
loop_
_entity_poly.entity_id
_entity_poly.type
_entity_poly.pdbx_seq_one_letter_code
_entity_poly.pdbx_strand_id
1 'polypeptide(L)'
;MTKHGTDPKEAHEGRSMLEEIAECVAESGFEHEMRPEGLFVDSGDKGTLVTSETVDEETGDGGKIEEIIRVVAELSPSEKFYPRELLRLNSLCALGAVLDEEESKTLKIVSKFAVYEGAEDARSLYVHMAASAAMLNVISFFGGGIASRISGSDSLWSETEFKAAADILSGTGLAAFGSPTGMSLEIPLSSDVWPDVPMQRTSLLQFDTREIHPNLGAGLFYKLELPMDFSELQLIDLSRILNDLEFASFDGPPLIGGWAGIQSRGSLVHIGFWPNNMHWPGIVTNLSVWMIERNRWACSVINALSEAANNG
;
A
#
# COMPACT_ATOMS: atom_id res chain seq x y z
N MET A 1 -31.95 -11.68 -19.09
CA MET A 1 -32.05 -10.40 -19.81
C MET A 1 -30.74 -9.67 -19.60
N THR A 2 -29.81 -9.86 -20.53
CA THR A 2 -28.48 -9.25 -20.56
C THR A 2 -28.62 -7.79 -20.97
N LYS A 3 -28.29 -6.85 -20.08
CA LYS A 3 -28.07 -5.46 -20.46
C LYS A 3 -26.75 -5.39 -21.22
N HIS A 4 -26.79 -4.74 -22.39
CA HIS A 4 -25.63 -4.44 -23.20
C HIS A 4 -24.64 -3.62 -22.40
N GLY A 5 -23.42 -4.15 -22.22
CA GLY A 5 -22.29 -3.41 -21.68
C GLY A 5 -21.85 -2.39 -22.71
N THR A 6 -21.91 -1.12 -22.32
CA THR A 6 -21.12 -0.04 -22.92
C THR A 6 -19.64 -0.41 -22.85
N ASP A 7 -18.89 -0.06 -23.90
CA ASP A 7 -17.44 -0.23 -23.93
C ASP A 7 -16.83 0.54 -22.74
N PRO A 8 -16.05 -0.11 -21.85
CA PRO A 8 -15.43 0.56 -20.71
C PRO A 8 -14.65 1.83 -21.10
N LYS A 9 -14.10 1.88 -22.32
CA LYS A 9 -13.37 3.06 -22.82
C LYS A 9 -14.26 4.29 -23.02
N GLU A 10 -15.53 4.11 -23.41
CA GLU A 10 -16.46 5.24 -23.62
C GLU A 10 -16.99 5.81 -22.28
N ALA A 11 -16.83 5.10 -21.16
CA ALA A 11 -17.37 5.52 -19.86
C ALA A 11 -16.52 6.58 -19.14
N HIS A 12 -15.24 6.74 -19.53
CA HIS A 12 -14.26 7.59 -18.84
C HIS A 12 -13.94 8.91 -19.58
N GLU A 13 -14.43 9.11 -20.81
CA GLU A 13 -14.10 10.31 -21.59
C GLU A 13 -14.55 11.60 -20.89
N GLY A 14 -13.57 12.41 -20.48
CA GLY A 14 -13.78 13.75 -19.93
C GLY A 14 -14.06 13.83 -18.43
N ARG A 15 -14.01 12.71 -17.68
CA ARG A 15 -14.14 12.71 -16.22
C ARG A 15 -12.77 12.78 -15.55
N SER A 16 -12.67 13.61 -14.52
CA SER A 16 -11.49 13.59 -13.64
C SER A 16 -11.49 12.33 -12.78
N MET A 17 -10.31 11.85 -12.37
CA MET A 17 -10.25 10.66 -11.52
C MET A 17 -10.90 10.91 -10.15
N LEU A 18 -10.85 12.14 -9.64
CA LEU A 18 -11.56 12.52 -8.41
C LEU A 18 -13.07 12.34 -8.50
N GLU A 19 -13.69 12.64 -9.65
CA GLU A 19 -15.13 12.42 -9.85
C GLU A 19 -15.47 10.93 -9.82
N GLU A 20 -14.65 10.09 -10.45
CA GLU A 20 -14.83 8.63 -10.43
C GLU A 20 -14.64 8.03 -9.03
N ILE A 21 -13.66 8.55 -8.28
CA ILE A 21 -13.46 8.18 -6.87
C ILE A 21 -14.68 8.59 -6.05
N ALA A 22 -15.21 9.80 -6.25
CA ALA A 22 -16.41 10.28 -5.54
C ALA A 22 -17.63 9.41 -5.82
N GLU A 23 -17.84 8.99 -7.07
CA GLU A 23 -18.90 8.05 -7.44
C GLU A 23 -18.75 6.71 -6.72
N CYS A 24 -17.54 6.13 -6.68
CA CYS A 24 -17.27 4.88 -5.98
C CYS A 24 -17.54 4.98 -4.46
N VAL A 25 -17.16 6.11 -3.85
CA VAL A 25 -17.46 6.41 -2.43
C VAL A 25 -18.97 6.55 -2.20
N ALA A 26 -19.68 7.23 -3.11
CA ALA A 26 -21.13 7.41 -3.04
C ALA A 26 -21.88 6.07 -3.11
N GLU A 27 -21.47 5.17 -4.02
CA GLU A 27 -22.06 3.83 -4.19
C GLU A 27 -21.89 2.96 -2.95
N SER A 28 -20.81 3.19 -2.18
CA SER A 28 -20.54 2.52 -0.91
C SER A 28 -21.33 3.09 0.27
N GLY A 29 -22.05 4.20 0.06
CA GLY A 29 -22.90 4.83 1.07
C GLY A 29 -22.15 5.70 2.09
N PHE A 30 -20.90 6.07 1.81
CA PHE A 30 -20.13 7.00 2.63
C PHE A 30 -20.49 8.45 2.29
N GLU A 31 -20.60 9.27 3.33
CA GLU A 31 -20.80 10.71 3.15
C GLU A 31 -19.50 11.33 2.62
N HIS A 32 -19.65 12.20 1.62
CA HIS A 32 -18.52 12.85 0.96
C HIS A 32 -18.92 14.23 0.42
N GLU A 33 -17.92 15.06 0.19
CA GLU A 33 -18.06 16.42 -0.28
C GLU A 33 -16.90 16.76 -1.22
N MET A 34 -17.21 17.23 -2.44
CA MET A 34 -16.19 17.86 -3.29
C MET A 34 -15.87 19.25 -2.78
N ARG A 35 -14.61 19.49 -2.42
CA ARG A 35 -14.07 20.76 -1.94
C ARG A 35 -13.04 21.33 -2.93
N PRO A 36 -12.68 22.63 -2.84
CA PRO A 36 -11.66 23.21 -3.70
C PRO A 36 -10.31 22.48 -3.65
N GLU A 37 -9.96 21.92 -2.48
CA GLU A 37 -8.72 21.17 -2.27
C GLU A 37 -8.77 19.70 -2.73
N GLY A 38 -9.97 19.12 -2.96
CA GLY A 38 -10.13 17.71 -3.30
C GLY A 38 -11.45 17.11 -2.81
N LEU A 39 -11.55 15.78 -2.87
CA LEU A 39 -12.69 15.02 -2.36
C LEU A 39 -12.50 14.74 -0.87
N PHE A 40 -13.38 15.27 -0.03
CA PHE A 40 -13.41 14.94 1.39
C PHE A 40 -14.40 13.79 1.64
N VAL A 41 -13.96 12.75 2.33
CA VAL A 41 -14.78 11.60 2.73
C VAL A 41 -14.90 11.57 4.25
N ASP A 42 -16.13 11.56 4.74
CA ASP A 42 -16.41 11.47 6.17
C ASP A 42 -16.26 10.02 6.65
N SER A 43 -15.42 9.82 7.66
CA SER A 43 -15.19 8.52 8.32
C SER A 43 -15.53 8.56 9.81
N GLY A 44 -16.39 9.50 10.23
CA GLY A 44 -16.84 9.72 11.60
C GLY A 44 -16.22 10.97 12.23
N ASP A 45 -15.55 10.83 13.37
CA ASP A 45 -14.89 11.97 14.05
C ASP A 45 -13.69 12.54 13.27
N LYS A 46 -13.35 11.95 12.12
CA LYS A 46 -12.22 12.28 11.27
C LYS A 46 -12.63 12.15 9.81
N GLY A 47 -12.03 12.98 8.96
CA GLY A 47 -12.20 12.88 7.52
C GLY A 47 -10.92 12.48 6.80
N THR A 48 -11.10 11.97 5.59
CA THR A 48 -10.02 11.66 4.67
C THR A 48 -10.12 12.60 3.48
N LEU A 49 -9.04 13.31 3.16
CA LEU A 49 -8.95 14.13 1.96
C LEU A 49 -8.27 13.32 0.85
N VAL A 50 -8.92 13.26 -0.31
CA VAL A 50 -8.37 12.73 -1.54
C VAL A 50 -8.05 13.89 -2.47
N THR A 51 -6.78 14.02 -2.84
CA THR A 51 -6.34 15.00 -3.83
C THR A 51 -5.83 14.31 -5.07
N SER A 52 -5.93 15.02 -6.19
CA SER A 52 -5.33 14.63 -7.46
C SER A 52 -4.49 15.81 -7.94
N GLU A 53 -3.29 15.50 -8.40
CA GLU A 53 -2.37 16.46 -8.97
C GLU A 53 -1.90 15.93 -10.33
N THR A 54 -2.18 16.68 -11.40
CA THR A 54 -1.56 16.42 -12.71
C THR A 54 -0.08 16.76 -12.62
N VAL A 55 0.76 15.82 -13.04
CA VAL A 55 2.21 15.99 -13.09
C VAL A 55 2.70 15.76 -14.52
N ASP A 56 3.85 16.34 -14.86
CA ASP A 56 4.52 16.17 -16.17
C ASP A 56 5.92 15.61 -15.93
N GLU A 57 5.98 14.49 -15.21
CA GLU A 57 7.22 13.86 -14.77
C GLU A 57 7.47 12.57 -15.54
N GLU A 58 8.74 12.33 -15.90
CA GLU A 58 9.20 11.11 -16.56
C GLU A 58 9.97 10.26 -15.54
N THR A 59 9.62 8.98 -15.44
CA THR A 59 10.30 8.03 -14.58
C THR A 59 11.64 7.60 -15.19
N GLY A 60 12.53 7.03 -14.37
CA GLY A 60 13.87 6.65 -14.83
C GLY A 60 13.91 5.63 -15.98
N ASP A 61 12.82 4.92 -16.21
CA ASP A 61 12.62 3.96 -17.31
C ASP A 61 11.84 4.55 -18.51
N GLY A 62 11.53 5.86 -18.49
CA GLY A 62 10.87 6.58 -19.58
C GLY A 62 9.34 6.54 -19.56
N GLY A 63 8.73 6.04 -18.46
CA GLY A 63 7.30 6.11 -18.24
C GLY A 63 6.87 7.53 -17.88
N LYS A 64 5.75 8.01 -18.43
CA LYS A 64 5.22 9.32 -18.07
C LYS A 64 4.14 9.18 -17.01
N ILE A 65 4.25 9.94 -15.92
CA ILE A 65 3.19 10.03 -14.91
C ILE A 65 2.26 11.16 -15.34
N GLU A 66 0.97 10.87 -15.41
CA GLU A 66 -0.07 11.84 -15.77
C GLU A 66 -0.66 12.47 -14.50
N GLU A 67 -0.85 11.68 -13.45
CA GLU A 67 -1.60 12.09 -12.27
C GLU A 67 -1.08 11.39 -11.02
N ILE A 68 -0.98 12.11 -9.91
CA ILE A 68 -0.72 11.53 -8.59
C ILE A 68 -1.93 11.75 -7.69
N ILE A 69 -2.47 10.66 -7.18
CA ILE A 69 -3.56 10.67 -6.21
C ILE A 69 -2.98 10.48 -4.81
N ARG A 70 -3.39 11.33 -3.88
CA ARG A 70 -3.05 11.21 -2.45
C ARG A 70 -4.31 11.08 -1.63
N VAL A 71 -4.29 10.14 -0.71
CA VAL A 71 -5.37 9.91 0.26
C VAL A 71 -4.79 10.14 1.64
N VAL A 72 -5.24 11.19 2.33
CA VAL A 72 -4.66 11.64 3.60
C VAL A 72 -5.76 11.78 4.64
N ALA A 73 -5.66 11.02 5.72
CA ALA A 73 -6.51 11.15 6.89
C ALA A 73 -5.70 11.69 8.07
N GLU A 74 -6.08 12.86 8.58
CA GLU A 74 -5.46 13.44 9.76
C GLU A 74 -6.05 12.81 11.03
N LEU A 75 -5.18 12.32 11.91
CA LEU A 75 -5.62 11.59 13.10
C LEU A 75 -5.73 12.46 14.34
N SER A 76 -4.60 12.98 14.79
CA SER A 76 -4.44 13.63 16.09
C SER A 76 -3.05 14.27 16.16
N PRO A 77 -2.82 15.18 17.11
CA PRO A 77 -1.48 15.68 17.38
C PRO A 77 -0.53 14.52 17.72
N SER A 78 0.65 14.48 17.10
CA SER A 78 1.62 13.39 17.22
C SER A 78 2.32 13.34 18.57
N GLU A 79 2.35 14.46 19.30
CA GLU A 79 2.89 14.55 20.67
C GLU A 79 2.22 13.59 21.68
N LYS A 80 1.08 12.98 21.30
CA LYS A 80 0.39 11.97 22.11
C LYS A 80 0.95 10.56 21.97
N PHE A 81 1.89 10.33 21.05
CA PHE A 81 2.38 9.00 20.71
C PHE A 81 3.89 8.90 20.94
N TYR A 82 4.30 7.86 21.66
CA TYR A 82 5.71 7.52 21.77
C TYR A 82 6.19 6.87 20.46
N PRO A 83 7.47 7.00 20.08
CA PRO A 83 7.98 6.39 18.84
C PRO A 83 7.73 4.87 18.72
N ARG A 84 7.77 4.16 19.85
CA ARG A 84 7.41 2.73 19.92
C ARG A 84 5.95 2.46 19.57
N GLU A 85 5.04 3.38 19.87
CA GLU A 85 3.62 3.26 19.54
C GLU A 85 3.39 3.46 18.04
N LEU A 86 4.11 4.39 17.41
CA LEU A 86 4.07 4.59 15.95
C LEU A 86 4.50 3.32 15.20
N LEU A 87 5.56 2.66 15.66
CA LEU A 87 6.01 1.39 15.11
C LEU A 87 4.92 0.30 15.20
N ARG A 88 4.18 0.26 16.32
CA ARG A 88 3.07 -0.67 16.52
C ARG A 88 1.86 -0.33 15.67
N LEU A 89 1.55 0.96 15.51
CA LEU A 89 0.46 1.39 14.62
C LEU A 89 0.73 0.90 13.20
N ASN A 90 1.94 1.08 12.66
CA ASN A 90 2.24 0.59 11.31
C ASN A 90 2.17 -0.94 11.16
N SER A 91 2.30 -1.72 12.24
CA SER A 91 2.06 -3.17 12.17
C SER A 91 0.58 -3.56 11.97
N LEU A 92 -0.33 -2.59 12.12
CA LEU A 92 -1.77 -2.71 11.88
C LEU A 92 -2.20 -2.02 10.58
N CYS A 93 -1.26 -1.59 9.73
CA CYS A 93 -1.57 -0.98 8.45
C CYS A 93 -2.45 -1.89 7.60
N ALA A 94 -3.56 -1.33 7.11
CA ALA A 94 -4.35 -1.93 6.05
C ALA A 94 -3.98 -1.32 4.71
N LEU A 95 -4.63 -0.20 4.36
CA LEU A 95 -4.48 0.46 3.06
C LEU A 95 -3.56 1.69 3.07
N GLY A 96 -3.08 2.13 4.23
CA GLY A 96 -2.23 3.31 4.33
C GLY A 96 -1.21 3.23 5.46
N ALA A 97 -0.12 3.97 5.29
CA ALA A 97 0.98 4.10 6.24
C ALA A 97 0.69 5.21 7.25
N VAL A 98 1.15 5.06 8.49
CA VAL A 98 1.15 6.15 9.48
C VAL A 98 2.43 6.96 9.32
N LEU A 99 2.26 8.26 9.09
CA LEU A 99 3.33 9.26 9.10
C LEU A 99 3.22 10.14 10.34
N ASP A 100 4.38 10.59 10.83
CA ASP A 100 4.50 11.64 11.84
C ASP A 100 5.07 12.89 11.17
N GLU A 101 4.19 13.85 10.86
CA GLU A 101 4.61 15.10 10.24
C GLU A 101 5.15 16.05 11.30
N GLU A 102 6.48 16.15 11.37
CA GLU A 102 7.20 16.88 12.42
C GLU A 102 6.86 18.38 12.44
N GLU A 103 6.61 19.00 11.27
CA GLU A 103 6.31 20.43 11.17
C GLU A 103 4.93 20.79 11.74
N SER A 104 3.89 20.04 11.36
CA SER A 104 2.53 20.25 11.85
C SER A 104 2.26 19.56 13.19
N LYS A 105 3.15 18.65 13.60
CA LYS A 105 2.99 17.76 14.74
C LYS A 105 1.68 16.97 14.67
N THR A 106 1.36 16.45 13.48
CA THR A 106 0.15 15.66 13.25
C THR A 106 0.51 14.26 12.77
N LEU A 107 -0.23 13.26 13.28
CA LEU A 107 -0.22 11.95 12.68
C LEU A 107 -1.18 11.91 11.51
N LYS A 108 -0.71 11.36 10.39
CA LYS A 108 -1.48 11.15 9.18
C LYS A 108 -1.50 9.66 8.84
N ILE A 109 -2.62 9.19 8.31
CA ILE A 109 -2.65 7.92 7.55
C ILE A 109 -2.67 8.30 6.08
N VAL A 110 -1.72 7.76 5.32
CA VAL A 110 -1.52 8.13 3.93
C VAL A 110 -1.54 6.92 2.99
N SER A 111 -2.12 7.12 1.81
CA SER A 111 -1.96 6.25 0.65
C SER A 111 -1.64 7.12 -0.57
N LYS A 112 -0.95 6.55 -1.56
CA LYS A 112 -0.52 7.28 -2.77
C LYS A 112 -0.57 6.38 -4.00
N PHE A 113 -1.01 6.94 -5.13
CA PHE A 113 -1.10 6.25 -6.41
C PHE A 113 -0.51 7.14 -7.51
N ALA A 114 0.48 6.63 -8.25
CA ALA A 114 0.98 7.26 -9.46
C ALA A 114 0.28 6.63 -10.67
N VAL A 115 -0.42 7.43 -11.45
CA VAL A 115 -1.15 7.02 -12.65
C VAL A 115 -0.32 7.40 -13.86
N TYR A 116 0.04 6.40 -14.64
CA TYR A 116 0.89 6.56 -15.82
C TYR A 116 0.06 6.84 -17.07
N GLU A 117 0.61 7.63 -17.99
CA GLU A 117 0.02 7.86 -19.31
C GLU A 117 -0.20 6.52 -20.03
N GLY A 118 -1.39 6.34 -20.60
CA GLY A 118 -1.76 5.11 -21.30
C GLY A 118 -2.16 3.95 -20.40
N ALA A 119 -2.22 4.13 -19.08
CA ALA A 119 -2.69 3.11 -18.13
C ALA A 119 -4.23 3.04 -18.03
N GLU A 120 -4.96 3.23 -19.14
CA GLU A 120 -6.43 3.23 -19.18
C GLU A 120 -7.02 1.94 -18.57
N ASP A 121 -6.42 0.79 -18.92
CA ASP A 121 -6.87 -0.52 -18.43
C ASP A 121 -6.67 -0.70 -16.92
N ALA A 122 -5.79 0.09 -16.30
CA ALA A 122 -5.53 0.08 -14.86
C ALA A 122 -6.28 1.19 -14.10
N ARG A 123 -6.91 2.15 -14.81
CA ARG A 123 -7.60 3.30 -14.20
C ARG A 123 -8.66 2.87 -13.21
N SER A 124 -9.52 1.92 -13.57
CA SER A 124 -10.58 1.42 -12.67
C SER A 124 -10.02 0.79 -11.40
N LEU A 125 -8.86 0.13 -11.48
CA LEU A 125 -8.18 -0.42 -10.31
C LEU A 125 -7.67 0.71 -9.40
N TYR A 126 -7.06 1.76 -9.96
CA TYR A 126 -6.58 2.92 -9.18
C TYR A 126 -7.72 3.69 -8.51
N VAL A 127 -8.82 3.94 -9.24
CA VAL A 127 -10.04 4.54 -8.68
C VAL A 127 -10.55 3.73 -7.50
N HIS A 128 -10.66 2.41 -7.67
CA HIS A 128 -11.14 1.50 -6.64
C HIS A 128 -10.23 1.46 -5.40
N MET A 129 -8.91 1.44 -5.63
CA MET A 129 -7.90 1.49 -4.56
C MET A 129 -7.95 2.82 -3.80
N ALA A 130 -8.05 3.95 -4.50
CA ALA A 130 -8.12 5.27 -3.89
C ALA A 130 -9.43 5.49 -3.11
N ALA A 131 -10.57 5.09 -3.67
CA ALA A 131 -11.86 5.14 -2.98
C ALA A 131 -11.85 4.28 -1.71
N SER A 132 -11.33 3.05 -1.80
CA SER A 132 -11.24 2.15 -0.66
C SER A 132 -10.30 2.67 0.43
N ALA A 133 -9.15 3.24 0.05
CA ALA A 133 -8.26 3.91 1.01
C ALA A 133 -8.96 5.10 1.69
N ALA A 134 -9.71 5.91 0.93
CA ALA A 134 -10.42 7.06 1.45
C ALA A 134 -11.45 6.68 2.53
N MET A 135 -12.17 5.59 2.29
CA MET A 135 -13.19 5.07 3.21
C MET A 135 -12.58 4.33 4.41
N LEU A 136 -11.51 3.56 4.21
CA LEU A 136 -11.08 2.52 5.18
C LEU A 136 -9.81 2.84 5.96
N ASN A 137 -9.02 3.84 5.55
CA ASN A 137 -7.78 4.18 6.25
C ASN A 137 -8.03 4.44 7.73
N VAL A 138 -8.94 5.34 8.10
CA VAL A 138 -9.24 5.63 9.52
C VAL A 138 -9.90 4.42 10.23
N ILE A 139 -10.83 3.75 9.56
CA ILE A 139 -11.58 2.60 10.11
C ILE A 139 -10.62 1.46 10.46
N SER A 140 -9.58 1.23 9.67
CA SER A 140 -8.60 0.17 9.92
C SER A 140 -7.90 0.32 11.28
N PHE A 141 -7.71 1.53 11.78
CA PHE A 141 -7.08 1.76 13.08
C PHE A 141 -8.08 1.92 14.24
N PHE A 142 -9.23 2.56 14.00
CA PHE A 142 -10.11 3.03 15.08
C PHE A 142 -11.57 2.55 14.96
N GLY A 143 -11.92 1.82 13.91
CA GLY A 143 -13.30 1.54 13.49
C GLY A 143 -14.04 0.46 14.26
N GLY A 144 -13.88 0.40 15.59
CA GLY A 144 -14.52 -0.61 16.45
C GLY A 144 -16.03 -0.70 16.21
N GLY A 145 -16.45 -1.70 15.41
CA GLY A 145 -17.85 -2.02 15.12
C GLY A 145 -18.38 -1.68 13.72
N ILE A 146 -17.66 -0.95 12.86
CA ILE A 146 -18.09 -0.70 11.47
C ILE A 146 -17.72 -1.86 10.53
N ALA A 147 -16.67 -2.61 10.91
CA ALA A 147 -16.11 -3.77 10.22
C ALA A 147 -17.14 -4.85 9.78
N SER A 148 -18.21 -5.05 10.57
CA SER A 148 -19.13 -6.17 10.37
C SER A 148 -20.04 -6.03 9.14
N ARG A 149 -19.99 -4.88 8.44
CA ARG A 149 -20.82 -4.64 7.24
C ARG A 149 -20.09 -4.89 5.93
N ILE A 150 -18.75 -4.85 5.94
CA ILE A 150 -17.93 -4.79 4.72
C ILE A 150 -17.34 -6.16 4.39
N SER A 151 -17.21 -7.04 5.37
CA SER A 151 -16.43 -8.27 5.23
C SER A 151 -17.25 -9.51 5.53
N GLY A 152 -17.33 -10.40 4.54
CA GLY A 152 -17.86 -11.75 4.72
C GLY A 152 -17.04 -12.58 5.72
N SER A 153 -17.45 -13.83 5.94
CA SER A 153 -16.75 -14.74 6.86
C SER A 153 -15.38 -15.18 6.35
N ASP A 154 -15.20 -15.20 5.03
CA ASP A 154 -14.03 -15.79 4.38
C ASP A 154 -13.43 -14.82 3.36
N SER A 155 -12.12 -14.94 3.12
CA SER A 155 -11.41 -14.18 2.09
C SER A 155 -11.95 -14.52 0.69
N LEU A 156 -12.08 -13.50 -0.17
CA LEU A 156 -12.42 -13.70 -1.59
C LEU A 156 -11.24 -14.22 -2.43
N TRP A 157 -10.01 -14.03 -1.98
CA TRP A 157 -8.83 -14.58 -2.65
C TRP A 157 -8.72 -16.09 -2.44
N SER A 158 -8.42 -16.78 -3.52
CA SER A 158 -8.47 -18.24 -3.61
C SER A 158 -7.15 -18.89 -4.00
N GLU A 159 -7.05 -20.21 -3.79
CA GLU A 159 -5.94 -21.04 -4.24
C GLU A 159 -5.60 -20.85 -5.73
N THR A 160 -6.63 -20.69 -6.57
CA THR A 160 -6.46 -20.51 -8.01
C THR A 160 -5.64 -19.25 -8.33
N GLU A 161 -5.91 -18.16 -7.62
CA GLU A 161 -5.19 -16.89 -7.80
C GLU A 161 -3.77 -16.98 -7.27
N PHE A 162 -3.56 -17.61 -6.12
CA PHE A 162 -2.23 -17.80 -5.55
C PHE A 162 -1.34 -18.70 -6.43
N LYS A 163 -1.90 -19.78 -6.98
CA LYS A 163 -1.17 -20.65 -7.92
C LYS A 163 -0.86 -19.93 -9.23
N ALA A 164 -1.83 -19.21 -9.80
CA ALA A 164 -1.61 -18.47 -11.03
C ALA A 164 -0.50 -17.41 -10.86
N ALA A 165 -0.52 -16.65 -9.76
CA ALA A 165 0.54 -15.68 -9.46
C ALA A 165 1.90 -16.37 -9.26
N ALA A 166 1.94 -17.46 -8.48
CA ALA A 166 3.18 -18.21 -8.25
C ALA A 166 3.77 -18.81 -9.55
N ASP A 167 2.92 -19.31 -10.45
CA ASP A 167 3.36 -19.87 -11.74
C ASP A 167 3.95 -18.78 -12.64
N ILE A 168 3.32 -17.60 -12.70
CA ILE A 168 3.82 -16.44 -13.45
C ILE A 168 5.19 -16.01 -12.90
N LEU A 169 5.30 -15.83 -11.58
CA LEU A 169 6.54 -15.39 -10.92
C LEU A 169 7.65 -16.45 -10.99
N SER A 170 7.31 -17.74 -10.91
CA SER A 170 8.27 -18.81 -11.11
C SER A 170 8.78 -18.85 -12.55
N GLY A 171 7.92 -18.51 -13.51
CA GLY A 171 8.29 -18.35 -14.93
C GLY A 171 9.32 -17.25 -15.18
N THR A 172 9.46 -16.27 -14.27
CA THR A 172 10.51 -15.24 -14.34
C THR A 172 11.79 -15.62 -13.59
N GLY A 173 11.86 -16.82 -13.02
CA GLY A 173 13.03 -17.35 -12.31
C GLY A 173 13.05 -17.07 -10.81
N LEU A 174 11.98 -16.52 -10.24
CA LEU A 174 11.85 -16.34 -8.79
C LEU A 174 11.35 -17.61 -8.10
N ALA A 175 11.67 -17.80 -6.82
CA ALA A 175 11.13 -18.91 -6.04
C ALA A 175 9.77 -18.50 -5.45
N ALA A 176 8.68 -18.92 -6.09
CA ALA A 176 7.32 -18.62 -5.67
C ALA A 176 6.50 -19.90 -5.40
N PHE A 177 5.67 -19.88 -4.36
CA PHE A 177 4.87 -21.03 -3.95
C PHE A 177 3.45 -20.59 -3.59
N GLY A 178 2.47 -21.04 -4.38
CA GLY A 178 1.05 -20.86 -4.09
C GLY A 178 0.50 -21.99 -3.22
N SER A 179 -0.41 -21.65 -2.31
CA SER A 179 -1.08 -22.58 -1.39
C SER A 179 -2.59 -22.26 -1.31
N PRO A 180 -3.41 -23.11 -0.67
CA PRO A 180 -4.84 -22.86 -0.55
C PRO A 180 -5.21 -21.55 0.19
N THR A 181 -4.33 -21.07 1.07
CA THR A 181 -4.62 -19.92 1.93
C THR A 181 -3.62 -18.77 1.75
N GLY A 182 -2.85 -18.76 0.66
CA GLY A 182 -1.85 -17.72 0.45
C GLY A 182 -0.73 -18.11 -0.49
N MET A 183 0.28 -17.26 -0.57
CA MET A 183 1.45 -17.43 -1.43
C MET A 183 2.70 -16.93 -0.72
N SER A 184 3.86 -17.54 -0.99
CA SER A 184 5.16 -17.01 -0.59
C SER A 184 6.05 -16.79 -1.81
N LEU A 185 6.88 -15.76 -1.76
CA LEU A 185 7.84 -15.40 -2.80
C LEU A 185 9.16 -14.98 -2.16
N GLU A 186 10.26 -15.58 -2.59
CA GLU A 186 11.61 -15.10 -2.25
C GLU A 186 12.10 -14.10 -3.28
N ILE A 187 12.52 -12.93 -2.81
CA ILE A 187 12.99 -11.82 -3.63
C ILE A 187 14.49 -11.62 -3.34
N PRO A 188 15.38 -11.84 -4.32
CA PRO A 188 16.80 -11.62 -4.14
C PRO A 188 17.10 -10.17 -3.74
N LEU A 189 18.05 -10.01 -2.83
CA LEU A 189 18.71 -8.72 -2.66
C LEU A 189 19.56 -8.45 -3.91
N SER A 190 19.45 -7.26 -4.49
CA SER A 190 20.29 -6.91 -5.64
C SER A 190 21.75 -6.80 -5.19
N SER A 191 22.66 -7.51 -5.88
CA SER A 191 24.10 -7.42 -5.66
C SER A 191 24.65 -6.02 -5.92
N ASP A 192 23.96 -5.23 -6.75
CA ASP A 192 24.34 -3.86 -7.07
C ASP A 192 24.11 -2.90 -5.89
N VAL A 193 23.28 -3.32 -4.93
CA VAL A 193 22.90 -2.52 -3.76
C VAL A 193 23.72 -2.91 -2.52
N TRP A 194 24.12 -4.18 -2.41
CA TRP A 194 25.02 -4.63 -1.34
C TRP A 194 26.08 -5.60 -1.86
N PRO A 195 27.28 -5.09 -2.25
CA PRO A 195 28.35 -5.94 -2.75
C PRO A 195 28.91 -6.90 -1.68
N ASP A 196 28.75 -6.58 -0.40
CA ASP A 196 29.27 -7.37 0.73
C ASP A 196 28.26 -8.37 1.31
N VAL A 197 27.00 -8.37 0.84
CA VAL A 197 26.01 -9.36 1.28
C VAL A 197 26.21 -10.64 0.46
N PRO A 198 26.43 -11.80 1.11
CA PRO A 198 26.51 -13.07 0.40
C PRO A 198 25.26 -13.25 -0.47
N MET A 199 25.41 -13.75 -1.71
CA MET A 199 24.35 -13.98 -2.72
C MET A 199 23.18 -14.90 -2.28
N GLN A 200 23.00 -15.15 -0.98
CA GLN A 200 22.07 -16.11 -0.39
C GLN A 200 20.99 -15.49 0.51
N ARG A 201 20.97 -14.16 0.70
CA ARG A 201 19.89 -13.52 1.47
C ARG A 201 18.77 -13.05 0.53
N THR A 202 17.55 -13.47 0.84
CA THR A 202 16.33 -13.09 0.12
C THR A 202 15.36 -12.42 1.09
N SER A 203 14.64 -11.42 0.60
CA SER A 203 13.45 -10.92 1.29
C SER A 203 12.31 -11.89 1.05
N LEU A 204 11.46 -12.06 2.07
CA LEU A 204 10.32 -12.96 1.99
C LEU A 204 9.03 -12.15 1.88
N LEU A 205 8.37 -12.24 0.74
CA LEU A 205 6.99 -11.79 0.57
C LEU A 205 6.04 -12.93 0.90
N GLN A 206 5.05 -12.67 1.75
CA GLN A 206 4.02 -13.61 2.12
C GLN A 206 2.65 -12.97 1.95
N PHE A 207 1.70 -13.76 1.44
CA PHE A 207 0.28 -13.48 1.42
C PHE A 207 -0.42 -14.53 2.30
N ASP A 208 -1.39 -14.12 3.12
CA ASP A 208 -2.15 -15.02 3.98
C ASP A 208 -3.61 -14.58 4.08
N THR A 209 -4.54 -15.50 3.85
CA THR A 209 -5.99 -15.26 3.97
C THR A 209 -6.56 -15.65 5.32
N ARG A 210 -5.74 -16.24 6.20
CA ARG A 210 -6.14 -16.67 7.55
C ARG A 210 -5.95 -15.57 8.58
N GLU A 211 -5.10 -14.58 8.27
CA GLU A 211 -4.94 -13.39 9.09
C GLU A 211 -6.19 -12.53 8.97
N ILE A 212 -6.92 -12.39 10.08
CA ILE A 212 -8.14 -11.59 10.14
C ILE A 212 -7.79 -10.23 10.68
N HIS A 213 -8.13 -9.18 9.93
CA HIS A 213 -7.89 -7.83 10.37
C HIS A 213 -8.90 -7.43 11.47
N PRO A 214 -8.46 -6.91 12.63
CA PRO A 214 -9.36 -6.66 13.77
C PRO A 214 -10.56 -5.77 13.43
N ASN A 215 -10.34 -4.78 12.57
CA ASN A 215 -11.35 -3.78 12.18
C ASN A 215 -11.86 -3.93 10.74
N LEU A 216 -11.35 -4.89 9.97
CA LEU A 216 -11.73 -5.06 8.56
C LEU A 216 -12.10 -6.51 8.22
N GLY A 217 -12.13 -7.42 9.20
CA GLY A 217 -12.60 -8.79 9.00
C GLY A 217 -11.69 -9.60 8.06
N ALA A 218 -12.30 -10.48 7.26
CA ALA A 218 -11.60 -11.33 6.31
C ALA A 218 -11.11 -10.56 5.07
N GLY A 219 -10.00 -11.03 4.50
CA GLY A 219 -9.35 -10.40 3.35
C GLY A 219 -7.98 -11.02 3.09
N LEU A 220 -7.11 -10.25 2.45
CA LEU A 220 -5.74 -10.65 2.09
C LEU A 220 -4.73 -9.84 2.89
N PHE A 221 -4.08 -10.49 3.85
CA PHE A 221 -2.89 -9.95 4.49
C PHE A 221 -1.68 -10.16 3.58
N TYR A 222 -0.76 -9.19 3.55
CA TYR A 222 0.56 -9.40 2.98
C TYR A 222 1.65 -8.74 3.81
N LYS A 223 2.85 -9.30 3.69
CA LYS A 223 4.05 -8.83 4.36
C LYS A 223 5.28 -9.11 3.51
N LEU A 224 6.05 -8.08 3.25
CA LEU A 224 7.43 -8.17 2.74
C LEU A 224 8.39 -8.01 3.92
N GLU A 225 9.19 -9.03 4.23
CA GLU A 225 10.17 -9.02 5.32
C GLU A 225 11.59 -8.96 4.76
N LEU A 226 12.36 -7.94 5.15
CA LEU A 226 13.75 -7.76 4.72
C LEU A 226 14.69 -8.64 5.58
N PRO A 227 15.73 -9.26 5.00
CA PRO A 227 16.61 -10.21 5.69
C PRO A 227 17.77 -9.50 6.43
N MET A 228 17.43 -8.45 7.17
CA MET A 228 18.35 -7.61 7.93
C MET A 228 17.91 -7.52 9.39
N ASP A 229 18.90 -7.47 10.28
CA ASP A 229 18.69 -7.35 11.72
C ASP A 229 18.96 -5.92 12.16
N PHE A 230 17.95 -5.28 12.75
CA PHE A 230 18.00 -3.91 13.23
C PHE A 230 17.74 -3.85 14.73
N SER A 231 18.39 -2.91 15.40
CA SER A 231 18.01 -2.52 16.75
C SER A 231 16.62 -1.86 16.75
N GLU A 232 15.97 -1.79 17.91
CA GLU A 232 14.65 -1.17 18.02
C GLU A 232 14.65 0.31 17.56
N LEU A 233 15.69 1.07 17.89
CA LEU A 233 15.82 2.47 17.47
C LEU A 233 15.95 2.56 15.94
N GLN A 234 16.76 1.70 15.33
CA GLN A 234 16.87 1.64 13.87
C GLN A 234 15.54 1.26 13.20
N LEU A 235 14.75 0.35 13.78
CA LEU A 235 13.43 0.01 13.24
C LEU A 235 12.47 1.21 13.27
N ILE A 236 12.48 1.99 14.36
CA ILE A 236 11.68 3.21 14.49
C ILE A 236 12.08 4.21 13.41
N ASP A 237 13.37 4.51 13.30
CA ASP A 237 13.87 5.52 12.37
C ASP A 237 13.67 5.09 10.91
N LEU A 238 14.03 3.85 10.56
CA LEU A 238 13.90 3.34 9.19
C LEU A 238 12.44 3.22 8.75
N SER A 239 11.54 2.74 9.61
CA SER A 239 10.11 2.65 9.23
C SER A 239 9.50 4.03 8.97
N ARG A 240 9.83 5.03 9.79
CA ARG A 240 9.43 6.42 9.58
C ARG A 240 10.01 6.95 8.25
N ILE A 241 11.33 6.88 8.09
CA ILE A 241 12.03 7.44 6.93
C ILE A 241 11.51 6.80 5.63
N LEU A 242 11.33 5.48 5.60
CA LEU A 242 10.83 4.80 4.39
C LEU A 242 9.38 5.18 4.09
N ASN A 243 8.50 5.28 5.08
CA ASN A 243 7.13 5.74 4.82
C ASN A 243 7.10 7.19 4.30
N ASP A 244 7.91 8.08 4.89
CA ASP A 244 8.02 9.48 4.47
C ASP A 244 8.54 9.58 3.04
N LEU A 245 9.66 8.91 2.72
CA LEU A 245 10.26 8.92 1.39
C LEU A 245 9.35 8.28 0.34
N GLU A 246 8.67 7.18 0.67
CA GLU A 246 7.76 6.51 -0.26
C GLU A 246 6.53 7.37 -0.53
N PHE A 247 6.00 8.09 0.47
CA PHE A 247 4.90 9.03 0.26
C PHE A 247 5.33 10.28 -0.53
N ALA A 248 6.56 10.76 -0.34
CA ALA A 248 7.10 11.91 -1.05
C ALA A 248 7.52 11.61 -2.50
N SER A 249 7.86 10.36 -2.82
CA SER A 249 8.24 9.96 -4.18
C SER A 249 7.12 10.20 -5.19
N PHE A 250 7.45 10.45 -6.46
CA PHE A 250 6.48 10.51 -7.56
C PHE A 250 6.45 9.21 -8.38
N ASP A 251 7.57 8.48 -8.45
CA ASP A 251 7.83 7.34 -9.35
C ASP A 251 7.85 5.96 -8.68
N GLY A 252 7.15 5.82 -7.55
CA GLY A 252 7.09 4.58 -6.79
C GLY A 252 5.85 3.71 -7.10
N PRO A 253 5.88 2.42 -6.71
CA PRO A 253 4.65 1.62 -6.67
C PRO A 253 3.59 2.29 -5.78
N PRO A 254 2.30 1.92 -5.93
CA PRO A 254 1.26 2.39 -5.03
C PRO A 254 1.61 2.19 -3.56
N LEU A 255 1.56 3.27 -2.77
CA LEU A 255 1.71 3.19 -1.31
C LEU A 255 0.37 2.74 -0.73
N ILE A 256 0.24 1.41 -0.60
CA ILE A 256 -0.82 0.75 0.16
C ILE A 256 -0.16 -0.10 1.22
N GLY A 257 -0.54 0.11 2.48
CA GLY A 257 0.16 -0.45 3.62
C GLY A 257 1.27 0.49 4.09
N GLY A 258 2.19 -0.01 4.92
CA GLY A 258 3.30 0.78 5.43
C GLY A 258 4.46 -0.04 5.97
N TRP A 259 5.61 0.62 6.07
CA TRP A 259 6.81 0.12 6.74
C TRP A 259 6.61 0.10 8.26
N ALA A 260 6.98 -1.03 8.87
CA ALA A 260 6.90 -1.31 10.29
C ALA A 260 8.09 -2.16 10.74
N GLY A 261 8.23 -2.35 12.05
CA GLY A 261 9.27 -3.20 12.64
C GLY A 261 8.70 -4.33 13.47
N ILE A 262 9.17 -5.56 13.22
CA ILE A 262 8.88 -6.72 14.08
C ILE A 262 9.93 -6.77 15.19
N GLN A 263 9.61 -6.12 16.32
CA GLN A 263 10.55 -5.96 17.44
C GLN A 263 11.13 -7.28 17.97
N SER A 264 10.34 -8.35 17.99
CA SER A 264 10.78 -9.67 18.49
C SER A 264 11.83 -10.33 17.60
N ARG A 265 11.97 -9.88 16.35
CA ARG A 265 12.92 -10.42 15.37
C ARG A 265 13.99 -9.42 14.94
N GLY A 266 13.80 -8.12 15.22
CA GLY A 266 14.67 -7.08 14.69
C GLY A 266 14.44 -6.82 13.19
N SER A 267 13.34 -7.30 12.62
CA SER A 267 13.13 -7.29 11.17
C SER A 267 12.30 -6.10 10.73
N LEU A 268 12.74 -5.43 9.66
CA LEU A 268 11.96 -4.39 8.99
C LEU A 268 11.03 -5.04 7.97
N VAL A 269 9.78 -4.61 7.97
CA VAL A 269 8.72 -5.19 7.13
C VAL A 269 7.90 -4.11 6.47
N HIS A 270 7.38 -4.38 5.28
CA HIS A 270 6.27 -3.63 4.71
C HIS A 270 5.01 -4.50 4.81
N ILE A 271 3.99 -4.02 5.51
CA ILE A 271 2.76 -4.74 5.82
C ILE A 271 1.55 -4.02 5.21
N GLY A 272 0.59 -4.78 4.72
CA GLY A 272 -0.74 -4.26 4.45
C GLY A 272 -1.82 -5.34 4.54
N PHE A 273 -3.06 -4.89 4.46
CA PHE A 273 -4.23 -5.75 4.49
C PHE A 273 -5.28 -5.24 3.50
N TRP A 274 -5.69 -6.11 2.59
CA TRP A 274 -6.72 -5.81 1.59
C TRP A 274 -8.04 -6.47 2.01
N PRO A 275 -9.03 -5.69 2.46
CA PRO A 275 -10.35 -6.23 2.77
C PRO A 275 -11.03 -6.78 1.52
N ASN A 276 -12.04 -7.66 1.69
CA ASN A 276 -12.71 -8.32 0.56
C ASN A 276 -13.27 -7.37 -0.51
N ASN A 277 -13.68 -6.15 -0.16
CA ASN A 277 -14.12 -5.18 -1.16
C ASN A 277 -12.99 -4.75 -2.10
N MET A 278 -11.72 -4.99 -1.76
CA MET A 278 -10.54 -4.76 -2.61
C MET A 278 -10.19 -5.97 -3.50
N HIS A 279 -11.04 -7.01 -3.53
CA HIS A 279 -10.81 -8.14 -4.42
C HIS A 279 -10.83 -7.69 -5.89
N TRP A 280 -9.74 -8.00 -6.60
CA TRP A 280 -9.60 -7.70 -8.01
C TRP A 280 -8.83 -8.83 -8.71
N PRO A 281 -9.29 -9.34 -9.87
CA PRO A 281 -8.59 -10.41 -10.57
C PRO A 281 -7.14 -10.06 -10.93
N GLY A 282 -6.20 -10.96 -10.63
CA GLY A 282 -4.78 -10.77 -10.96
C GLY A 282 -4.01 -9.88 -9.98
N ILE A 283 -4.66 -9.34 -8.95
CA ILE A 283 -4.06 -8.36 -8.05
C ILE A 283 -2.93 -8.92 -7.20
N VAL A 284 -2.93 -10.22 -6.90
CA VAL A 284 -1.83 -10.90 -6.19
C VAL A 284 -0.52 -10.79 -6.99
N THR A 285 -0.60 -10.92 -8.31
CA THR A 285 0.56 -10.75 -9.20
C THR A 285 1.04 -9.30 -9.19
N ASN A 286 0.12 -8.33 -9.33
CA ASN A 286 0.47 -6.90 -9.30
C ASN A 286 1.10 -6.50 -7.97
N LEU A 287 0.51 -6.92 -6.84
CA LEU A 287 1.07 -6.72 -5.50
C LEU A 287 2.47 -7.31 -5.39
N SER A 288 2.69 -8.51 -5.94
CA SER A 288 4.02 -9.13 -5.92
C SER A 288 5.05 -8.33 -6.71
N VAL A 289 4.70 -7.82 -7.89
CA VAL A 289 5.57 -6.94 -8.69
C VAL A 289 5.87 -5.65 -7.94
N TRP A 290 4.87 -5.00 -7.35
CA TRP A 290 5.07 -3.81 -6.53
C TRP A 290 5.98 -4.06 -5.33
N MET A 291 5.90 -5.24 -4.69
CA MET A 291 6.79 -5.62 -3.59
C MET A 291 8.21 -5.94 -4.03
N ILE A 292 8.41 -6.46 -5.26
CA ILE A 292 9.75 -6.63 -5.84
C ILE A 292 10.42 -5.27 -6.04
N GLU A 293 9.72 -4.30 -6.62
CA GLU A 293 10.28 -2.96 -6.82
C GLU A 293 10.51 -2.25 -5.48
N ARG A 294 9.55 -2.35 -4.56
CA ARG A 294 9.68 -1.82 -3.19
C ARG A 294 10.86 -2.43 -2.44
N ASN A 295 11.11 -3.74 -2.59
CA ASN A 295 12.28 -4.40 -2.02
C ASN A 295 13.59 -3.77 -2.52
N ARG A 296 13.73 -3.59 -3.85
CA ARG A 296 14.95 -3.00 -4.44
C ARG A 296 15.15 -1.56 -3.95
N TRP A 297 14.09 -0.76 -3.99
CA TRP A 297 14.11 0.63 -3.56
C TRP A 297 14.50 0.75 -2.08
N ALA A 298 13.85 0.00 -1.19
CA ALA A 298 14.14 0.06 0.24
C ALA A 298 15.58 -0.35 0.56
N CYS A 299 16.09 -1.38 -0.09
CA CYS A 299 17.49 -1.79 0.07
C CYS A 299 18.45 -0.67 -0.36
N SER A 300 18.17 0.00 -1.48
CA SER A 300 18.98 1.12 -1.97
C SER A 300 19.02 2.27 -0.97
N VAL A 301 17.86 2.67 -0.43
CA VAL A 301 17.76 3.71 0.59
C VAL A 301 18.52 3.34 1.85
N ILE A 302 18.35 2.12 2.36
CA ILE A 302 19.02 1.65 3.59
C ILE A 302 20.54 1.63 3.40
N ASN A 303 21.03 1.20 2.22
CA ASN A 303 22.45 1.24 1.92
C ASN A 303 22.99 2.67 1.93
N ALA A 304 22.32 3.60 1.24
CA ALA A 304 22.72 5.00 1.18
C ALA A 304 22.77 5.67 2.57
N LEU A 305 21.78 5.39 3.43
CA LEU A 305 21.77 5.88 4.81
C LEU A 305 22.92 5.30 5.64
N SER A 306 23.25 4.03 5.45
CA SER A 306 24.35 3.36 6.14
C SER A 306 25.71 3.92 5.72
N GLU A 307 25.90 4.19 4.44
CA GLU A 307 27.12 4.84 3.91
C GLU A 307 27.28 6.27 4.43
N ALA A 308 26.19 7.05 4.47
CA ALA A 308 26.22 8.41 5.01
C ALA A 308 26.61 8.43 6.50
N ALA A 309 26.13 7.48 7.30
CA ALA A 309 26.46 7.36 8.71
C ALA A 309 27.92 6.95 8.97
N ASN A 310 28.55 6.20 8.06
CA ASN A 310 29.95 5.77 8.20
C ASN A 310 30.98 6.84 7.77
N ASN A 311 30.55 7.84 6.98
CA ASN A 311 31.40 8.88 6.43
C ASN A 311 31.34 10.22 7.20
N GLY A 312 30.44 10.36 8.18
CA GLY A 312 30.28 11.54 9.03
C GLY A 312 30.89 11.36 10.42
#